data_AF-A0A6I9WJP8-F1
#
_entry.id   AF-A0A6I9WJP8-F1
#
_cell.length_a   1.000
_cell.length_b   1.000
_cell.length_c   1.000
_cell.angle_alpha   90.00
_cell.angle_beta   90.00
_cell.angle_gamma   90.00
#
_symmetry.space_group_name_H-M   'P 1'
#
loop_
_entity.id
_entity.type
_entity.pdbx_description
1 polymer ?
#
loop_
_entity_poly.entity_id
_entity_poly.type
_entity_poly.pdbx_seq_one_letter_code
_entity_poly.pdbx_strand_id
1 'polypeptide(L)'
;MVEFQISAPGKITLFGEHAFLHGKDHLLAASINLRTTLKFTELSDLSDSQDVIKIEFSHIGLSVNIPLQQFLNHFCGDEQEFAGSSNLLHSLTKKFVLLDSKKLSLTQQKNLNIFLYLLASVTYYEQIKIKSFHVHLSTLLPTDNEGLGTTMSSAVCLAACFLHWSCLQKNAAQDAKFDKNCLEKISKYAQCQN
;
A
#
# COMPACT_ATOMS: atom_id res chain seq x y z
N MET A 1 6.34 20.90 3.02
CA MET A 1 5.06 20.19 2.84
C MET A 1 5.17 19.38 1.56
N VAL A 2 5.07 18.06 1.65
CA VAL A 2 5.15 17.16 0.49
C VAL A 2 3.75 16.70 0.15
N GLU A 3 3.31 16.96 -1.08
CA GLU A 3 2.00 16.52 -1.58
C GLU A 3 2.18 16.01 -3.00
N PHE A 4 1.65 14.82 -3.28
CA PHE A 4 1.70 14.23 -4.62
C PHE A 4 0.54 13.26 -4.83
N GLN A 5 0.33 12.89 -6.08
CA GLN A 5 -0.71 11.95 -6.50
C GLN A 5 -0.12 10.88 -7.41
N ILE A 6 -0.50 9.63 -7.17
CA ILE A 6 -0.10 8.47 -7.97
C ILE A 6 -1.36 7.76 -8.45
N SER A 7 -1.30 7.16 -9.63
CA SER A 7 -2.38 6.32 -10.12
C SER A 7 -1.89 5.07 -10.84
N ALA A 8 -2.58 3.96 -10.60
CA ALA A 8 -2.32 2.67 -11.23
C ALA A 8 -3.55 2.20 -12.02
N PRO A 9 -3.39 1.64 -13.22
CA PRO A 9 -4.47 1.05 -13.99
C PRO A 9 -4.94 -0.28 -13.36
N GLY A 10 -6.20 -0.62 -13.59
CA GLY A 10 -6.72 -1.97 -13.34
C GLY A 10 -6.22 -2.98 -14.38
N LYS A 11 -6.57 -4.25 -14.17
CA LYS A 11 -6.22 -5.37 -15.06
C LYS A 11 -7.48 -6.14 -15.43
N ILE A 12 -7.63 -6.51 -16.69
CA ILE A 12 -8.64 -7.48 -17.13
C ILE A 12 -7.95 -8.70 -17.73
N THR A 13 -8.46 -9.90 -17.44
CA THR A 13 -8.04 -11.13 -18.13
C THR A 13 -8.89 -11.29 -19.39
N LEU A 14 -8.25 -11.29 -20.56
CA LEU A 14 -8.90 -11.43 -21.86
C LEU A 14 -9.08 -12.91 -22.26
N PHE A 15 -8.11 -13.75 -21.92
CA PHE A 15 -8.14 -15.17 -22.27
C PHE A 15 -7.37 -16.03 -21.26
N GLY A 16 -7.82 -17.25 -21.07
CA GLY A 16 -7.03 -18.31 -20.43
C GLY A 16 -7.06 -18.33 -18.91
N GLU A 17 -8.03 -17.68 -18.27
CA GLU A 17 -8.17 -17.67 -16.81
C GLU A 17 -8.21 -19.10 -16.23
N HIS A 18 -9.07 -19.97 -16.78
CA HIS A 18 -9.15 -21.37 -16.38
C HIS A 18 -7.97 -22.22 -16.88
N ALA A 19 -7.36 -21.86 -18.02
CA ALA A 19 -6.23 -22.61 -18.57
C ALA A 19 -4.97 -22.41 -17.72
N PHE A 20 -4.75 -21.20 -17.21
CA PHE A 20 -3.66 -20.85 -16.31
C PHE A 20 -3.73 -21.63 -15.00
N LEU A 21 -4.94 -21.80 -14.44
CA LEU A 21 -5.16 -22.61 -13.24
C LEU A 21 -4.78 -24.09 -13.43
N HIS A 22 -4.77 -24.58 -14.67
CA HIS A 22 -4.39 -25.96 -15.02
C HIS A 22 -2.95 -26.08 -15.55
N GLY A 23 -2.08 -25.09 -15.27
CA GLY A 23 -0.66 -25.13 -15.63
C GLY A 23 -0.39 -24.94 -17.12
N LYS A 24 -1.32 -24.32 -17.86
CA LYS A 24 -1.10 -23.91 -19.26
C LYS A 24 -0.74 -22.43 -19.31
N ASP A 25 0.39 -22.09 -19.95
CA ASP A 25 0.94 -20.73 -20.03
C ASP A 25 0.21 -19.81 -21.03
N HIS A 26 -1.11 -19.96 -21.16
CA HIS A 26 -1.92 -19.23 -22.15
C HIS A 26 -2.81 -18.19 -21.48
N LEU A 27 -2.25 -17.33 -20.62
CA LEU A 27 -2.99 -16.22 -20.00
C LEU A 27 -2.70 -14.92 -20.77
N LEU A 28 -3.75 -14.30 -21.30
CA LEU A 28 -3.68 -12.95 -21.86
C LEU A 28 -4.41 -12.00 -20.92
N ALA A 29 -3.70 -11.01 -20.39
CA ALA A 29 -4.27 -9.93 -19.60
C ALA A 29 -3.89 -8.57 -20.20
N ALA A 30 -4.79 -7.60 -20.05
CA ALA A 30 -4.58 -6.24 -20.50
C ALA A 30 -4.80 -5.27 -19.35
N SER A 31 -4.08 -4.14 -19.37
CA SER A 31 -4.39 -3.01 -18.51
C SER A 31 -5.65 -2.30 -19.01
N ILE A 32 -6.46 -1.81 -18.09
CA ILE A 32 -7.63 -1.00 -18.40
C ILE A 32 -7.47 0.39 -17.80
N ASN A 33 -8.00 1.40 -18.49
CA ASN A 33 -7.90 2.79 -18.05
C ASN A 33 -8.90 3.16 -16.93
N LEU A 34 -9.39 2.16 -16.18
CA LEU A 34 -10.05 2.37 -14.89
C LEU A 34 -8.96 2.34 -13.83
N ARG A 35 -8.67 3.50 -13.25
CA ARG A 35 -7.49 3.68 -12.39
C ARG A 35 -7.86 3.80 -10.93
N THR A 36 -6.99 3.27 -10.08
CA THR A 36 -6.94 3.58 -8.67
C THR A 36 -6.02 4.77 -8.49
N THR A 37 -6.48 5.77 -7.74
CA THR A 37 -5.77 7.02 -7.49
C THR A 37 -5.49 7.15 -6.00
N LEU A 38 -4.24 7.44 -5.66
CA LEU A 38 -3.78 7.69 -4.31
C LEU A 38 -3.24 9.11 -4.22
N LYS A 39 -3.79 9.89 -3.29
CA LYS A 39 -3.29 11.20 -2.90
C LYS A 39 -2.55 11.10 -1.58
N PHE A 40 -1.31 11.57 -1.55
CA PHE A 40 -0.46 11.59 -0.36
C PHE A 40 -0.21 13.03 0.08
N THR A 41 -0.28 13.28 1.38
CA THR A 41 0.00 14.59 1.96
C THR A 41 0.76 14.41 3.27
N GLU A 42 2.01 14.87 3.32
CA GLU A 42 2.79 14.94 4.55
C GLU A 42 2.26 16.07 5.43
N LEU A 43 1.80 15.73 6.64
CA LEU A 43 1.28 16.68 7.61
C LEU A 43 2.48 17.33 8.31
N SER A 44 2.54 18.67 8.28
CA SER A 44 3.66 19.41 8.87
C SER A 44 3.45 19.61 10.37
N ASP A 45 4.55 19.68 11.13
CA ASP A 45 4.58 19.84 12.60
C ASP A 45 3.88 21.11 13.13
N LEU A 46 3.43 22.00 12.24
CA LEU A 46 2.91 23.34 12.56
C LEU A 46 1.38 23.44 12.68
N SER A 47 0.64 22.38 12.36
CA SER A 47 -0.82 22.36 12.50
C SER A 47 -1.25 21.33 13.54
N ASP A 48 -1.49 21.78 14.77
CA ASP A 48 -2.21 21.10 15.85
C ASP A 48 -1.98 19.57 15.97
N SER A 49 -0.75 19.23 16.34
CA SER A 49 -0.44 18.31 17.44
C SER A 49 -1.28 17.02 17.55
N GLN A 50 -1.23 16.14 16.56
CA GLN A 50 -1.24 14.69 16.82
C GLN A 50 -0.36 13.98 15.80
N ASP A 51 0.67 13.30 16.28
CA ASP A 51 1.50 12.41 15.45
C ASP A 51 0.63 11.25 14.95
N VAL A 52 0.05 11.37 13.76
CA VAL A 52 -1.01 10.46 13.28
C VAL A 52 -0.82 10.13 11.80
N ILE A 53 -1.03 8.87 11.48
CA ILE A 53 -1.18 8.32 10.14
C ILE A 53 -2.69 8.28 9.84
N LYS A 54 -3.15 9.17 8.97
CA LYS A 54 -4.56 9.22 8.53
C LYS A 54 -4.72 8.39 7.26
N ILE A 55 -5.63 7.42 7.30
CA ILE A 55 -5.89 6.48 6.21
C ILE A 55 -7.36 6.59 5.82
N GLU A 56 -7.62 7.00 4.58
CA GLU A 56 -8.97 7.12 4.03
C GLU A 56 -9.09 6.38 2.70
N PHE A 57 -9.81 5.25 2.67
CA PHE A 57 -10.12 4.54 1.43
C PHE A 57 -11.61 4.68 1.12
N SER A 58 -11.95 5.65 0.29
CA SER A 58 -13.34 6.05 0.00
C SER A 58 -14.16 4.93 -0.64
N HIS A 59 -13.54 4.13 -1.50
CA HIS A 59 -14.19 3.02 -2.21
C HIS A 59 -14.74 1.90 -1.32
N ILE A 60 -14.23 1.77 -0.08
CA ILE A 60 -14.70 0.77 0.92
C ILE A 60 -15.15 1.44 2.22
N GLY A 61 -15.28 2.77 2.24
CA GLY A 61 -15.63 3.55 3.43
C GLY A 61 -14.68 3.32 4.62
N LEU A 62 -13.40 3.03 4.38
CA LEU A 62 -12.40 2.88 5.44
C LEU A 62 -11.89 4.26 5.84
N SER A 63 -12.00 4.62 7.11
CA SER A 63 -11.39 5.83 7.68
C SER A 63 -10.80 5.49 9.04
N VAL A 64 -9.47 5.44 9.12
CA VAL A 64 -8.74 5.06 10.35
C VAL A 64 -7.62 6.06 10.59
N ASN A 65 -7.49 6.47 11.85
CA ASN A 65 -6.40 7.32 12.31
C ASN A 65 -5.54 6.49 13.26
N ILE A 66 -4.29 6.26 12.90
CA ILE A 66 -3.35 5.48 13.70
C ILE A 66 -2.33 6.44 14.34
N PRO A 67 -2.20 6.48 15.68
CA PRO A 67 -1.12 7.22 16.32
C PRO A 67 0.24 6.70 15.84
N LEU A 68 1.10 7.59 15.37
CA LEU A 68 2.42 7.26 14.84
C LEU A 68 3.26 6.49 15.87
N GLN A 69 3.22 6.91 17.13
CA GLN A 69 3.93 6.26 18.23
C GLN A 69 3.49 4.79 18.40
N GLN A 70 2.20 4.50 18.22
CA GLN A 70 1.69 3.14 18.28
C GLN A 70 2.20 2.30 17.11
N PHE A 71 2.25 2.89 15.90
CA PHE A 71 2.83 2.23 14.74
C PHE A 71 4.32 1.95 14.94
N LEU A 72 5.10 2.95 15.37
CA LEU A 72 6.54 2.82 15.59
C LEU A 72 6.85 1.80 16.69
N ASN A 73 6.12 1.78 17.80
CA ASN A 73 6.34 0.79 18.86
C ASN A 73 6.04 -0.64 18.40
N HIS A 74 5.05 -0.82 17.51
CA HIS A 74 4.61 -2.15 17.05
C HIS A 74 5.40 -2.69 15.87
N PHE A 75 5.93 -1.80 15.01
CA PHE A 75 6.62 -2.18 13.77
C PHE A 75 8.08 -1.72 13.69
N CYS A 76 8.55 -0.87 14.60
CA CYS A 76 9.94 -0.39 14.63
C CYS A 76 10.62 -0.66 15.99
N GLY A 77 9.97 -1.39 16.90
CA GLY A 77 10.57 -1.90 18.13
C GLY A 77 11.39 -3.18 17.87
N ASP A 78 12.66 -3.15 18.28
CA ASP A 78 13.72 -4.16 18.11
C ASP A 78 14.13 -4.53 16.67
N GLU A 79 15.31 -4.04 16.30
CA GLU A 79 15.98 -4.16 15.00
C GLU A 79 16.30 -5.60 14.56
N GLN A 80 16.05 -6.61 15.40
CA GLN A 80 16.57 -7.97 15.22
C GLN A 80 15.61 -8.99 14.60
N GLU A 81 14.29 -8.77 14.58
CA GLU A 81 13.33 -9.80 14.08
C GLU A 81 12.69 -9.50 12.72
N PHE A 82 12.87 -8.28 12.18
CA PHE A 82 12.32 -7.90 10.87
C PHE A 82 13.08 -8.51 9.68
N ALA A 83 14.32 -8.94 9.89
CA ALA A 83 15.22 -9.42 8.86
C ALA A 83 14.86 -10.86 8.43
N GLY A 84 13.82 -11.01 7.60
CA GLY A 84 13.75 -12.15 6.68
C GLY A 84 12.50 -13.02 6.70
N SER A 85 11.50 -12.73 7.53
CA SER A 85 10.25 -13.52 7.52
C SER A 85 9.04 -12.65 7.17
N SER A 86 8.65 -12.67 5.89
CA SER A 86 7.37 -12.11 5.41
C SER A 86 6.18 -12.56 6.29
N ASN A 87 6.27 -13.77 6.85
CA ASN A 87 5.29 -14.38 7.73
C ASN A 87 5.14 -13.66 9.09
N LEU A 88 6.23 -13.16 9.69
CA LEU A 88 6.15 -12.42 10.96
C LEU A 88 5.51 -11.06 10.75
N LEU A 89 5.90 -10.33 9.70
CA LEU A 89 5.27 -9.08 9.28
C LEU A 89 3.77 -9.26 9.05
N HIS A 90 3.39 -10.32 8.34
CA HIS A 90 2.00 -10.64 8.09
C HIS A 90 1.23 -11.00 9.38
N SER A 91 1.89 -11.64 10.35
CA SER A 91 1.30 -11.94 11.66
C SER A 91 1.14 -10.68 12.53
N LEU A 92 2.14 -9.80 12.54
CA LEU A 92 2.12 -8.55 13.32
C LEU A 92 1.06 -7.57 12.80
N THR A 93 0.95 -7.44 11.48
CA THR A 93 -0.07 -6.61 10.83
C THR A 93 -1.47 -7.16 11.09
N LYS A 94 -1.67 -8.49 10.98
CA LYS A 94 -2.93 -9.14 11.37
C LYS A 94 -3.29 -8.89 12.83
N LYS A 95 -2.33 -9.06 13.75
CA LYS A 95 -2.55 -8.79 15.19
C LYS A 95 -2.93 -7.33 15.42
N PHE A 96 -2.27 -6.38 14.76
CA PHE A 96 -2.58 -4.96 14.87
C PHE A 96 -4.00 -4.65 14.40
N VAL A 97 -4.39 -5.16 13.23
CA VAL A 97 -5.75 -4.98 12.70
C VAL A 97 -6.79 -5.65 13.58
N LEU A 98 -6.47 -6.80 14.19
CA LEU A 98 -7.36 -7.49 15.12
C LEU A 98 -7.62 -6.68 16.41
N LEU A 99 -6.65 -5.89 16.89
CA LEU A 99 -6.82 -5.04 18.07
C LEU A 99 -7.88 -3.95 17.85
N ASP A 100 -8.03 -3.47 16.61
CA ASP A 100 -9.00 -2.42 16.22
C ASP A 100 -10.21 -2.97 15.44
N SER A 101 -10.33 -4.30 15.35
CA SER A 101 -11.28 -4.99 14.48
C SER A 101 -12.76 -4.84 14.83
N LYS A 102 -13.08 -4.36 16.04
CA LYS A 102 -14.48 -4.30 16.54
C LYS A 102 -15.41 -3.42 15.70
N LYS A 103 -14.87 -2.56 14.84
CA LYS A 103 -15.64 -1.64 13.99
C LYS A 103 -15.47 -1.85 12.48
N LEU A 104 -14.57 -2.73 12.04
CA LEU A 104 -14.18 -2.84 10.63
C LEU A 104 -14.71 -4.13 9.99
N SER A 105 -15.22 -4.03 8.76
CA SER A 105 -15.59 -5.19 7.94
C SER A 105 -14.37 -6.02 7.53
N LEU A 106 -14.57 -7.29 7.13
CA LEU A 106 -13.48 -8.15 6.66
C LEU A 106 -12.71 -7.54 5.48
N THR A 107 -13.39 -6.88 4.54
CA THR A 107 -12.77 -6.19 3.40
C THR A 107 -11.90 -5.02 3.85
N GLN A 108 -12.40 -4.23 4.81
CA GLN A 108 -11.66 -3.13 5.42
C GLN A 108 -10.42 -3.62 6.17
N GLN A 109 -10.56 -4.68 6.96
CA GLN A 109 -9.44 -5.29 7.68
C GLN A 109 -8.34 -5.79 6.72
N LYS A 110 -8.72 -6.46 5.62
CA LYS A 110 -7.77 -6.91 4.58
C LYS A 110 -7.01 -5.74 3.95
N ASN A 111 -7.72 -4.67 3.57
CA ASN A 111 -7.08 -3.50 2.96
C ASN A 111 -6.17 -2.75 3.93
N LEU A 112 -6.58 -2.63 5.20
CA LEU A 112 -5.74 -2.05 6.26
C LEU A 112 -4.49 -2.92 6.50
N ASN A 113 -4.63 -4.24 6.49
CA ASN A 113 -3.50 -5.17 6.62
C ASN A 113 -2.47 -4.98 5.50
N ILE A 114 -2.93 -4.89 4.24
CA ILE A 114 -2.09 -4.62 3.07
C ILE A 114 -1.38 -3.28 3.22
N PHE A 115 -2.11 -2.23 3.62
CA PHE A 115 -1.53 -0.90 3.86
C PHE A 115 -0.40 -0.96 4.90
N LEU A 116 -0.66 -1.54 6.07
CA LEU A 116 0.30 -1.61 7.17
C LEU A 116 1.52 -2.45 6.80
N TYR A 117 1.33 -3.57 6.10
CA TYR A 117 2.44 -4.37 5.60
C TYR A 117 3.29 -3.57 4.63
N LEU A 118 2.69 -2.92 3.63
CA LEU A 118 3.44 -2.15 2.63
C LEU A 118 4.20 -1.00 3.28
N LEU A 119 3.55 -0.29 4.22
CA LEU A 119 4.20 0.78 4.97
C LEU A 119 5.39 0.24 5.78
N ALA A 120 5.20 -0.81 6.57
CA ALA A 120 6.25 -1.39 7.42
C ALA A 120 7.41 -1.95 6.58
N SER A 121 7.11 -2.73 5.54
CA SER A 121 8.13 -3.31 4.65
C SER A 121 8.93 -2.25 3.91
N VAL A 122 8.27 -1.28 3.26
CA VAL A 122 8.97 -0.22 2.53
C VAL A 122 9.77 0.66 3.50
N THR A 123 9.23 0.98 4.68
CA THR A 123 9.98 1.71 5.72
C THR A 123 11.23 0.97 6.13
N TYR A 124 11.14 -0.34 6.36
CA TYR A 124 12.27 -1.18 6.77
C TYR A 124 13.34 -1.28 5.68
N TYR A 125 12.97 -1.60 4.44
CA TYR A 125 13.94 -1.79 3.36
C TYR A 125 14.54 -0.47 2.85
N GLU A 126 13.73 0.59 2.78
CA GLU A 126 14.17 1.87 2.25
C GLU A 126 14.61 2.85 3.34
N GLN A 127 14.56 2.46 4.62
CA GLN A 127 15.01 3.23 5.79
C GLN A 127 14.37 4.63 5.83
N ILE A 128 13.04 4.66 5.70
CA ILE A 128 12.25 5.89 5.65
C ILE A 128 12.04 6.43 7.07
N LYS A 129 12.19 7.73 7.27
CA LYS A 129 11.75 8.37 8.52
C LYS A 129 10.24 8.62 8.43
N ILE A 130 9.45 7.84 9.17
CA ILE A 130 8.00 8.02 9.20
C ILE A 130 7.67 9.31 9.94
N LYS A 131 6.89 10.18 9.28
CA LYS A 131 6.26 11.38 9.85
C LYS A 131 4.75 11.24 9.77
N SER A 132 4.02 12.18 10.36
CA SER A 132 2.58 12.30 10.19
C SER A 132 2.21 12.53 8.73
N PHE A 133 1.25 11.76 8.21
CA PHE A 133 0.79 11.91 6.84
C PHE A 133 -0.67 11.49 6.70
N HIS A 134 -1.26 11.91 5.58
CA HIS A 134 -2.58 11.53 5.15
C HIS A 134 -2.49 10.81 3.79
N VAL A 135 -3.10 9.62 3.71
CA VAL A 135 -3.28 8.87 2.47
C VAL A 135 -4.77 8.78 2.17
N HIS A 136 -5.16 9.31 1.02
CA HIS A 136 -6.51 9.17 0.47
C HIS A 136 -6.47 8.30 -0.78
N LEU A 137 -7.18 7.17 -0.78
CA LEU A 137 -7.24 6.22 -1.89
C LEU A 137 -8.67 6.09 -2.43
N SER A 138 -8.83 6.38 -3.71
CA SER A 138 -10.08 6.25 -4.45
C SER A 138 -9.85 5.35 -5.67
N THR A 139 -10.87 4.59 -6.08
CA THR A 139 -10.79 3.78 -7.29
C THR A 139 -12.06 3.88 -8.10
N LEU A 140 -11.90 3.82 -9.42
CA LEU A 140 -13.00 3.69 -10.37
C LEU A 140 -13.30 2.21 -10.69
N LEU A 141 -12.53 1.28 -10.12
CA LEU A 141 -12.75 -0.14 -10.31
C LEU A 141 -13.90 -0.62 -9.40
N PRO A 142 -14.82 -1.45 -9.91
CA PRO A 142 -15.81 -2.13 -9.10
C PRO A 142 -15.16 -2.91 -7.95
N THR A 143 -15.68 -2.72 -6.74
CA THR A 143 -15.25 -3.47 -5.54
C THR A 143 -15.75 -4.90 -5.52
N ASP A 144 -16.79 -5.18 -6.29
CA ASP A 144 -17.57 -6.42 -6.19
C ASP A 144 -17.04 -7.53 -7.11
N ASN A 145 -16.13 -7.18 -8.03
CA ASN A 145 -15.54 -8.08 -9.01
C ASN A 145 -14.03 -8.21 -8.79
N GLU A 146 -13.61 -9.33 -8.20
CA GLU A 146 -12.20 -9.66 -7.95
C GLU A 146 -11.36 -9.75 -9.24
N GLY A 147 -12.00 -10.02 -10.39
CA GLY A 147 -11.35 -10.18 -11.70
C GLY A 147 -10.76 -8.91 -12.33
N LEU A 148 -11.11 -7.71 -11.81
CA LEU A 148 -10.60 -6.43 -12.34
C LEU A 148 -9.30 -5.94 -11.66
N GLY A 149 -8.81 -6.70 -10.68
CA GLY A 149 -7.53 -6.43 -10.03
C GLY A 149 -7.53 -5.20 -9.11
N THR A 150 -8.67 -4.85 -8.51
CA THR A 150 -8.80 -3.71 -7.59
C THR A 150 -7.75 -3.75 -6.48
N THR A 151 -7.63 -4.87 -5.76
CA THR A 151 -6.61 -5.07 -4.71
C THR A 151 -5.19 -4.87 -5.22
N MET A 152 -4.87 -5.41 -6.40
CA MET A 152 -3.53 -5.27 -6.99
C MET A 152 -3.24 -3.82 -7.38
N SER A 153 -4.19 -3.12 -8.00
CA SER A 153 -4.03 -1.72 -8.35
C SER A 153 -3.83 -0.83 -7.12
N SER A 154 -4.54 -1.11 -6.02
CA SER A 154 -4.37 -0.42 -4.72
C SER A 154 -3.00 -0.71 -4.12
N ALA A 155 -2.56 -1.97 -4.11
CA ALA A 155 -1.24 -2.36 -3.61
C ALA A 155 -0.11 -1.71 -4.41
N VAL A 156 -0.23 -1.65 -5.74
CA VAL A 156 0.73 -0.96 -6.62
C VAL A 156 0.77 0.54 -6.32
N CYS A 157 -0.38 1.20 -6.18
CA CYS A 157 -0.44 2.60 -5.78
C CYS A 157 0.23 2.87 -4.44
N LEU A 158 -0.03 2.02 -3.43
CA LEU A 158 0.56 2.14 -2.09
C LEU A 158 2.08 1.94 -2.11
N ALA A 159 2.56 0.88 -2.78
CA ALA A 159 3.98 0.61 -2.91
C ALA A 159 4.72 1.75 -3.64
N ALA A 160 4.13 2.24 -4.75
CA ALA A 160 4.67 3.37 -5.49
C ALA A 160 4.68 4.65 -4.65
N CYS A 161 3.64 4.89 -3.84
CA CYS A 161 3.56 6.02 -2.94
C CYS A 161 4.68 6.02 -1.89
N PHE A 162 4.85 4.93 -1.16
CA PHE A 162 5.87 4.87 -0.11
C PHE A 162 7.29 4.90 -0.69
N LEU A 163 7.51 4.26 -1.84
CA LEU A 163 8.81 4.32 -2.52
C LEU A 163 9.11 5.73 -3.02
N HIS A 164 8.15 6.41 -3.64
CA HIS A 164 8.32 7.80 -4.08
C HIS A 164 8.57 8.73 -2.89
N TRP A 165 7.84 8.55 -1.79
CA TRP A 165 8.07 9.30 -0.55
C TRP A 165 9.48 9.07 0.00
N SER A 166 10.02 7.85 -0.06
CA SER A 166 11.43 7.57 0.28
C SER A 166 12.40 8.38 -0.57
N CYS A 167 12.19 8.38 -1.90
CA CYS A 167 13.04 9.11 -2.83
C CYS A 167 13.03 10.63 -2.54
N LEU A 168 11.85 11.18 -2.25
CA LEU A 168 11.70 12.59 -1.87
C LEU A 168 12.44 12.91 -0.56
N GLN A 169 12.39 12.03 0.45
CA GLN A 169 13.15 12.23 1.70
C GLN A 169 14.67 12.17 1.49
N LYS A 170 15.14 11.33 0.57
CA LYS A 170 16.56 11.17 0.24
C LYS A 170 17.11 12.28 -0.68
N ASN A 171 16.31 13.30 -1.00
CA ASN A 171 16.62 14.34 -2.00
C ASN A 171 17.08 13.75 -3.35
N ALA A 172 16.64 12.53 -3.68
CA ALA A 172 16.92 11.95 -4.98
C ALA A 172 16.06 12.70 -5.98
N ALA A 173 16.67 13.64 -6.70
CA ALA A 173 16.02 14.38 -7.78
C ALA A 173 15.51 13.37 -8.81
N GLN A 174 14.21 13.11 -8.79
CA GLN A 174 13.57 12.27 -9.79
C GLN A 174 12.39 13.01 -10.38
N ASP A 175 12.43 13.13 -11.70
CA ASP A 175 11.28 13.44 -12.54
C ASP A 175 10.07 12.60 -12.12
N ALA A 176 8.87 13.06 -12.42
CA ALA A 176 7.60 12.38 -12.08
C ALA A 176 7.44 10.95 -12.66
N LYS A 177 8.48 10.38 -13.28
CA LYS A 177 8.48 9.05 -13.90
C LYS A 177 9.35 8.08 -13.12
N PHE A 178 8.73 6.98 -12.68
CA PHE A 178 9.44 5.82 -12.14
C PHE A 178 10.34 5.21 -13.21
N ASP A 179 11.63 5.03 -12.89
CA ASP A 179 12.55 4.28 -13.74
C ASP A 179 12.25 2.77 -13.69
N LYS A 180 12.94 1.98 -14.52
CA LYS A 180 12.72 0.53 -14.60
C LYS A 180 12.99 -0.17 -13.26
N ASN A 181 14.00 0.27 -12.52
CA ASN A 181 14.38 -0.33 -11.23
C ASN A 181 13.31 -0.04 -10.16
N CYS A 182 12.79 1.19 -10.11
CA CYS A 182 11.65 1.57 -9.29
C CYS A 182 10.42 0.73 -9.61
N LEU A 183 10.11 0.51 -10.90
CA LEU A 183 8.97 -0.32 -11.30
C LEU A 183 9.14 -1.79 -10.87
N GLU A 184 10.34 -2.35 -10.97
CA GLU A 184 10.65 -3.70 -10.49
C GLU A 184 10.48 -3.81 -8.96
N LYS A 185 10.95 -2.81 -8.21
CA LYS A 185 10.73 -2.73 -6.75
C LYS A 185 9.24 -2.64 -6.41
N ILE A 186 8.49 -1.75 -7.08
CA ILE A 186 7.03 -1.60 -6.89
C ILE A 186 6.32 -2.92 -7.14
N SER A 187 6.67 -3.62 -8.23
CA SER A 187 6.11 -4.94 -8.55
C SER A 187 6.40 -5.95 -7.46
N LYS A 188 7.64 -5.99 -6.95
CA LYS A 188 8.04 -6.91 -5.87
C LYS A 188 7.24 -6.67 -4.60
N TYR A 189 7.13 -5.42 -4.14
CA TYR A 189 6.34 -5.07 -2.95
C TYR A 189 4.85 -5.41 -3.11
N ALA A 190 4.27 -5.12 -4.27
CA ALA A 190 2.86 -5.40 -4.54
C ALA A 190 2.56 -6.91 -4.60
N GLN A 191 3.51 -7.74 -5.05
CA GLN A 191 3.36 -9.19 -5.14
C GLN A 191 3.53 -9.92 -3.80
N CYS A 192 4.32 -9.38 -2.86
CA CYS A 192 4.56 -9.99 -1.53
C CYS A 192 3.32 -10.04 -0.61
N GLN A 193 2.15 -9.60 -1.08
CA GLN A 193 0.87 -9.64 -0.37
C GLN A 193 0.08 -10.94 -0.57
N ASN A 194 0.45 -11.76 -1.56
CA ASN A 194 -0.24 -13.00 -1.91
C ASN A 194 0.35 -14.22 -1.20
#